data_AF-A0A1Y0BFK4-F1
#
_entry.id   AF-A0A1Y0BFK4-F1
#
_cell.length_a   1.000
_cell.length_b   1.000
_cell.length_c   1.000
_cell.angle_alpha   90.00
_cell.angle_beta   90.00
_cell.angle_gamma   90.00
#
_symmetry.space_group_name_H-M   'P 1'
#
loop_
_entity.id
_entity.type
_entity.pdbx_description
1 polymer ?
#
loop_
_entity_poly.entity_id
_entity_poly.type
_entity_poly.pdbx_seq_one_letter_code
_entity_poly.pdbx_strand_id
1 'polypeptide(L)'
;MMNDKGKTASDDVCESCGEVVTDGKAGCLKLFEAILAREFSDYRYGKIHRLTVDAYALQHPDAYMRSGKSFAAHLTGMCAALEREDAFSVNQIVQRWLSTNPQIDKPADIPKQRGSLTISFILNAEDTEEHIKRVREWAQNIWAAWSEQQDLARRLITEATAQSKRFQ
;
A
#
# COMPACT_ATOMS: atom_id res chain seq x y z
N MET A 1 -22.89 -19.11 -29.49
CA MET A 1 -23.62 -18.16 -28.63
C MET A 1 -23.11 -18.38 -27.21
N MET A 2 -22.12 -17.60 -26.79
CA MET A 2 -21.63 -17.61 -25.41
C MET A 2 -22.63 -16.83 -24.57
N ASN A 3 -23.13 -17.44 -23.52
CA ASN A 3 -24.09 -16.85 -22.59
C ASN A 3 -23.48 -15.61 -21.94
N ASP A 4 -23.99 -14.45 -22.34
CA ASP A 4 -23.84 -13.19 -21.64
C ASP A 4 -24.65 -13.30 -20.33
N LYS A 5 -24.02 -13.90 -19.31
CA LYS A 5 -24.56 -13.88 -17.95
C LYS A 5 -24.48 -12.42 -17.50
N GLY A 6 -25.62 -11.74 -17.52
CA GLY A 6 -25.76 -10.32 -17.21
C GLY A 6 -24.92 -9.94 -16.00
N LYS A 7 -23.89 -9.11 -16.24
CA LYS A 7 -23.10 -8.46 -15.20
C LYS A 7 -24.04 -7.70 -14.28
N THR A 8 -23.97 -8.02 -13.00
CA THR A 8 -24.68 -7.30 -11.96
C THR A 8 -23.84 -6.10 -11.53
N ALA A 9 -24.47 -5.04 -11.02
CA ALA A 9 -23.74 -3.84 -10.56
C ALA A 9 -22.71 -4.15 -9.45
N SER A 10 -22.83 -5.29 -8.75
CA SER A 10 -21.82 -5.75 -7.77
C SER A 10 -20.54 -6.26 -8.40
N ASP A 11 -20.56 -6.66 -9.68
CA ASP A 11 -19.38 -7.17 -10.39
C ASP A 11 -18.42 -6.04 -10.80
N ASP A 12 -18.88 -4.78 -10.73
CA ASP A 12 -18.12 -3.59 -11.09
C ASP A 12 -17.71 -2.77 -9.85
N VAL A 13 -17.63 -3.40 -8.68
CA VAL A 13 -17.10 -2.77 -7.45
C VAL A 13 -15.98 -3.63 -6.86
N CYS A 14 -14.85 -3.02 -6.54
CA CYS A 14 -13.78 -3.70 -5.83
C CYS A 14 -14.18 -3.95 -4.37
N GLU A 15 -14.36 -5.22 -4.00
CA GLU A 15 -14.69 -5.66 -2.64
C GLU A 15 -13.69 -5.23 -1.56
N SER A 16 -12.45 -4.88 -1.94
CA SER A 16 -11.37 -4.55 -0.99
C SER A 16 -11.27 -3.07 -0.65
N CYS A 17 -11.56 -2.19 -1.61
CA CYS A 17 -11.36 -0.74 -1.46
C CYS A 17 -12.58 0.12 -1.88
N GLY A 18 -13.62 -0.48 -2.49
CA GLY A 18 -14.82 0.22 -2.91
C GLY A 18 -14.72 0.96 -4.24
N GLU A 19 -13.62 0.82 -4.99
CA GLU A 19 -13.48 1.38 -6.33
C GLU A 19 -14.59 0.87 -7.25
N VAL A 20 -15.28 1.77 -7.96
CA VAL A 20 -16.29 1.42 -8.96
C VAL A 20 -15.60 1.32 -10.32
N VAL A 21 -15.33 0.10 -10.76
CA VAL A 21 -14.56 -0.19 -11.96
C VAL A 21 -15.01 -1.52 -12.56
N THR A 22 -15.04 -1.60 -13.88
CA THR A 22 -15.39 -2.82 -14.60
C THR A 22 -14.56 -4.03 -14.14
N ASP A 23 -15.20 -5.16 -13.86
CA ASP A 23 -14.57 -6.37 -13.30
C ASP A 23 -14.08 -6.23 -11.84
N GLY A 24 -14.57 -5.20 -11.12
CA GLY A 24 -14.40 -5.03 -9.68
C GLY A 24 -12.94 -5.11 -9.24
N LYS A 25 -12.59 -6.12 -8.45
CA LYS A 25 -11.21 -6.31 -7.96
C LYS A 25 -10.18 -6.48 -9.09
N ALA A 26 -10.54 -7.18 -10.17
CA ALA A 26 -9.65 -7.36 -11.32
C ALA A 26 -9.48 -6.05 -12.09
N GLY A 27 -10.55 -5.25 -12.20
CA GLY A 27 -10.48 -3.89 -12.74
C GLY A 27 -9.57 -2.99 -11.93
N CYS A 28 -9.72 -3.00 -10.60
CA CYS A 28 -8.88 -2.23 -9.68
C CYS A 28 -7.39 -2.60 -9.81
N LEU A 29 -7.08 -3.89 -10.01
CA LEU A 29 -5.72 -4.35 -10.29
C LEU A 29 -5.19 -3.77 -11.60
N LYS A 30 -5.97 -3.78 -12.68
CA LYS A 30 -5.57 -3.19 -13.98
C LYS A 30 -5.26 -1.69 -13.83
N LEU A 31 -6.05 -0.96 -13.04
CA LEU A 31 -5.80 0.47 -12.76
C LEU A 31 -4.47 0.66 -12.01
N PHE A 32 -4.20 -0.19 -11.01
CA PHE A 32 -2.94 -0.17 -10.28
C PHE A 32 -1.74 -0.48 -11.20
N GLU A 33 -1.84 -1.51 -12.04
CA GLU A 33 -0.80 -1.87 -13.01
C GLU A 33 -0.53 -0.74 -14.01
N ALA A 34 -1.56 -0.01 -14.45
CA ALA A 34 -1.40 1.16 -15.31
C ALA A 34 -0.63 2.30 -14.62
N ILE A 35 -0.89 2.54 -13.32
CA ILE A 35 -0.11 3.49 -12.53
C ILE A 35 1.35 3.03 -12.40
N LEU A 36 1.58 1.75 -12.09
CA LEU A 36 2.94 1.24 -11.97
C LEU A 36 3.71 1.36 -13.29
N ALA A 37 3.07 1.05 -14.42
CA ALA A 37 3.67 1.21 -15.74
C ALA A 37 4.11 2.66 -16.00
N ARG A 38 3.28 3.65 -15.62
CA ARG A 38 3.63 5.08 -15.71
C ARG A 38 4.84 5.40 -14.83
N GLU A 39 4.86 4.93 -13.58
CA GLU A 39 5.96 5.14 -12.63
C GLU A 39 7.28 4.49 -13.06
N PHE A 40 7.23 3.35 -13.77
CA PHE A 40 8.40 2.71 -14.34
C PHE A 40 8.88 3.39 -15.64
N SER A 41 7.98 4.02 -16.39
CA SER A 41 8.33 4.66 -17.67
C SER A 41 9.11 5.96 -17.53
N ASP A 42 8.98 6.64 -16.38
CA ASP A 42 9.59 7.95 -16.15
C ASP A 42 9.99 8.11 -14.68
N TYR A 43 11.29 8.31 -14.45
CA TYR A 43 11.89 8.43 -13.12
C TYR A 43 11.25 9.54 -12.27
N ARG A 44 10.67 10.57 -12.89
CA ARG A 44 10.02 11.67 -12.17
C ARG A 44 8.78 11.15 -11.43
N TYR A 45 8.02 10.25 -12.04
CA TYR A 45 6.91 9.54 -11.39
C TYR A 45 7.42 8.45 -10.44
N GLY A 46 8.47 7.72 -10.83
CA GLY A 46 9.04 6.63 -10.04
C GLY A 46 9.50 7.00 -8.62
N LYS A 47 9.75 8.29 -8.34
CA LYS A 47 10.12 8.78 -7.00
C LYS A 47 9.12 8.43 -5.89
N ILE A 48 7.83 8.26 -6.23
CA ILE A 48 6.76 7.97 -5.25
C ILE A 48 6.31 6.50 -5.25
N HIS A 49 6.88 5.68 -6.14
CA HIS A 49 6.46 4.30 -6.40
C HIS A 49 6.30 3.44 -5.15
N ARG A 50 7.25 3.52 -4.22
CA ARG A 50 7.19 2.74 -2.98
C ARG A 50 5.93 3.04 -2.17
N LEU A 51 5.57 4.33 -2.06
CA LEU A 51 4.37 4.76 -1.34
C LEU A 51 3.11 4.29 -2.07
N THR A 52 3.09 4.34 -3.40
CA THR A 52 2.00 3.80 -4.22
C THR A 52 1.75 2.31 -3.93
N VAL A 53 2.82 1.51 -3.89
CA VAL A 53 2.74 0.07 -3.59
C VAL A 53 2.26 -0.20 -2.16
N ASP A 54 2.82 0.51 -1.17
CA ASP A 54 2.44 0.32 0.23
C ASP A 54 0.98 0.73 0.47
N ALA A 55 0.53 1.84 -0.12
CA ALA A 55 -0.86 2.28 -0.08
C ALA A 55 -1.82 1.26 -0.70
N TYR A 56 -1.49 0.74 -1.89
CA TYR A 56 -2.32 -0.29 -2.53
C TYR A 56 -2.41 -1.56 -1.70
N ALA A 57 -1.29 -2.00 -1.11
CA ALA A 57 -1.23 -3.17 -0.25
C ALA A 57 -2.09 -3.00 1.02
N LEU A 58 -2.07 -1.83 1.64
CA LEU A 58 -2.90 -1.51 2.82
C LEU A 58 -4.39 -1.42 2.48
N GLN A 59 -4.79 -1.11 1.25
CA GLN A 59 -6.18 -1.24 0.81
C GLN A 59 -6.57 -2.67 0.43
N HIS A 60 -5.61 -3.51 0.03
CA HIS A 60 -5.81 -4.89 -0.45
C HIS A 60 -5.02 -5.93 0.38
N PRO A 61 -5.16 -5.95 1.73
CA PRO A 61 -4.32 -6.77 2.60
C PRO A 61 -4.47 -8.27 2.35
N ASP A 62 -5.63 -8.74 1.90
CA ASP A 62 -5.85 -10.17 1.61
C ASP A 62 -5.02 -10.66 0.42
N ALA A 63 -4.70 -9.76 -0.52
CA ALA A 63 -3.86 -10.07 -1.68
C ALA A 63 -2.36 -9.86 -1.40
N TYR A 64 -2.01 -8.79 -0.67
CA TYR A 64 -0.63 -8.30 -0.55
C TYR A 64 0.00 -8.43 0.84
N MET A 65 -0.79 -8.66 1.90
CA MET A 65 -0.34 -8.74 3.29
C MET A 65 -0.68 -10.10 3.93
N ARG A 66 -0.55 -11.19 3.16
CA ARG A 66 -0.94 -12.55 3.57
C ARG A 66 -0.11 -13.11 4.73
N SER A 67 1.16 -12.73 4.82
CA SER A 67 2.07 -13.15 5.89
C SER A 67 2.36 -12.00 6.86
N GLY A 68 2.81 -12.32 8.07
CA GLY A 68 3.32 -11.33 9.03
C GLY A 68 4.47 -10.50 8.46
N LYS A 69 5.35 -11.11 7.65
CA LYS A 69 6.46 -10.42 6.97
C LYS A 69 5.97 -9.39 5.95
N SER A 70 5.06 -9.77 5.06
CA SER A 70 4.46 -8.83 4.09
C SER A 70 3.65 -7.74 4.78
N PHE A 71 2.93 -8.10 5.85
CA PHE A 71 2.20 -7.14 6.66
C PHE A 71 3.15 -6.08 7.25
N ALA A 72 4.21 -6.52 7.92
CA ALA A 72 5.21 -5.61 8.48
C ALA A 72 5.89 -4.76 7.40
N ALA A 73 6.26 -5.35 6.26
CA ALA A 73 6.92 -4.62 5.18
C ALA A 73 6.08 -3.42 4.68
N HIS A 74 4.79 -3.63 4.42
CA HIS A 74 3.93 -2.58 3.89
C HIS A 74 3.47 -1.59 4.97
N LEU A 75 3.17 -2.06 6.18
CA LEU A 75 2.76 -1.20 7.30
C LEU A 75 3.90 -0.25 7.71
N THR A 76 5.11 -0.78 7.87
CA THR A 76 6.28 0.05 8.22
C THR A 76 6.74 0.94 7.06
N GLY A 77 6.56 0.50 5.80
CA GLY A 77 6.82 1.31 4.62
C GLY A 77 5.92 2.54 4.56
N MET A 78 4.61 2.36 4.80
CA MET A 78 3.64 3.45 4.92
C MET A 78 4.01 4.42 6.06
N CYS A 79 4.27 3.88 7.26
CA CYS A 79 4.65 4.68 8.43
C CYS A 79 5.93 5.48 8.17
N ALA A 80 6.98 4.85 7.64
CA ALA A 80 8.24 5.51 7.34
C ALA A 80 8.06 6.64 6.31
N ALA A 81 7.29 6.41 5.24
CA ALA A 81 7.08 7.39 4.19
C ALA A 81 6.29 8.64 4.63
N LEU A 82 5.43 8.51 5.65
CA LEU A 82 4.54 9.59 6.10
C LEU A 82 5.02 10.28 7.38
N GLU A 83 5.77 9.59 8.24
CA GLU A 83 6.14 10.09 9.58
C GLU A 83 7.63 10.40 9.74
N ARG A 84 8.46 10.08 8.74
CA ARG A 84 9.92 10.15 8.89
C ARG A 84 10.62 10.80 7.71
N GLU A 85 11.66 11.58 8.02
CA GLU A 85 12.55 12.18 7.03
C GLU A 85 13.54 11.16 6.45
N ASP A 86 13.92 10.15 7.24
CA ASP A 86 14.89 9.11 6.88
C ASP A 86 14.25 7.84 6.30
N ALA A 87 13.07 7.97 5.68
CA ALA A 87 12.23 6.87 5.20
C ALA A 87 12.99 5.84 4.35
N PHE A 88 13.91 6.28 3.48
CA PHE A 88 14.72 5.39 2.65
C PHE A 88 15.62 4.46 3.50
N SER A 89 16.34 5.03 4.48
CA SER A 89 17.22 4.28 5.38
C SER A 89 16.43 3.30 6.25
N VAL A 90 15.31 3.76 6.80
CA VAL A 90 14.40 2.93 7.60
C VAL A 90 13.89 1.74 6.81
N ASN A 91 13.45 1.96 5.58
CA ASN A 91 13.00 0.87 4.70
C ASN A 91 14.13 -0.15 4.47
N GLN A 92 15.37 0.28 4.22
CA GLN A 92 16.49 -0.64 4.07
C GLN A 92 16.76 -1.46 5.34
N ILE A 93 16.71 -0.83 6.51
CA ILE A 93 16.88 -1.49 7.81
C ILE A 93 15.79 -2.55 8.02
N VAL A 94 14.52 -2.17 7.81
CA VAL A 94 13.39 -3.09 7.95
C VAL A 94 13.51 -4.25 6.96
N GLN A 95 13.85 -4.02 5.70
CA GLN A 95 13.98 -5.10 4.71
C GLN A 95 15.10 -6.10 5.09
N ARG A 96 16.24 -5.60 5.59
CA ARG A 96 17.32 -6.47 6.11
C ARG A 96 16.85 -7.27 7.32
N TRP A 97 16.17 -6.62 8.26
CA TRP A 97 15.59 -7.28 9.42
C TRP A 97 14.59 -8.36 9.03
N LEU A 98 13.64 -8.07 8.15
CA LEU A 98 12.67 -9.05 7.65
C LEU A 98 13.34 -10.23 6.92
N SER A 99 14.53 -10.04 6.37
CA SER A 99 15.32 -11.11 5.74
C SER A 99 15.92 -12.10 6.75
N THR A 100 16.00 -11.74 8.04
CA THR A 100 16.36 -12.68 9.11
C THR A 100 15.17 -13.54 9.58
N ASN A 101 14.02 -13.44 8.90
CA ASN A 101 12.77 -14.14 9.21
C ASN A 101 12.33 -14.01 10.68
N PRO A 102 12.18 -12.78 11.20
CA PRO A 102 11.62 -12.55 12.53
C PRO A 102 10.20 -13.12 12.62
N GLN A 103 9.82 -13.60 13.81
CA GLN A 103 8.45 -13.99 14.09
C GLN A 103 7.60 -12.72 14.22
N ILE A 104 6.62 -12.57 13.34
CA ILE A 104 5.72 -11.42 13.30
C ILE A 104 4.30 -11.95 13.16
N ASP A 105 3.48 -11.68 14.17
CA ASP A 105 2.06 -12.00 14.13
C ASP A 105 1.29 -10.91 13.40
N LYS A 106 0.48 -11.32 12.41
CA LYS A 106 -0.46 -10.42 11.75
C LYS A 106 -1.68 -10.24 12.66
N PRO A 107 -2.06 -9.00 13.04
CA PRO A 107 -3.28 -8.77 13.79
C PRO A 107 -4.50 -9.39 13.09
N ALA A 108 -5.40 -9.99 13.88
CA ALA A 108 -6.69 -10.47 13.39
C ALA A 108 -7.60 -9.30 13.02
N ASP A 109 -7.57 -8.25 13.84
CA ASP A 109 -8.35 -7.04 13.66
C ASP A 109 -7.54 -6.01 12.86
N ILE A 110 -7.83 -5.98 11.56
CA ILE A 110 -7.38 -4.93 10.62
C ILE A 110 -8.61 -4.14 10.16
N PRO A 111 -8.47 -2.86 9.77
CA PRO A 111 -9.61 -2.04 9.38
C PRO A 111 -10.38 -2.64 8.20
N LYS A 112 -11.72 -2.67 8.34
CA LYS A 112 -12.64 -3.07 7.28
C LYS A 112 -12.82 -1.98 6.22
N GLN A 113 -12.80 -0.73 6.64
CA GLN A 113 -12.81 0.46 5.78
C GLN A 113 -11.41 1.05 5.78
N ARG A 114 -10.75 1.10 4.63
CA ARG A 114 -9.29 1.34 4.50
C ARG A 114 -9.01 2.66 3.79
N GLY A 115 -9.73 3.69 4.20
CA GLY A 115 -9.79 4.98 3.52
C GLY A 115 -11.02 5.12 2.63
N SER A 116 -11.29 6.36 2.23
CA SER A 116 -12.38 6.76 1.34
C SER A 116 -11.90 7.11 -0.08
N LEU A 117 -10.60 7.36 -0.25
CA LEU A 117 -9.98 7.58 -1.54
C LEU A 117 -9.54 6.25 -2.14
N THR A 118 -9.74 6.09 -3.44
CA THR A 118 -9.44 4.86 -4.18
C THR A 118 -8.39 5.13 -5.27
N ILE A 119 -7.99 4.08 -6.00
CA ILE A 119 -6.94 4.16 -7.02
C ILE A 119 -7.27 5.15 -8.15
N SER A 120 -8.56 5.35 -8.46
CA SER A 120 -9.02 6.36 -9.42
C SER A 120 -8.69 7.81 -9.02
N PHE A 121 -8.48 8.08 -7.73
CA PHE A 121 -8.06 9.40 -7.27
C PHE A 121 -6.69 9.81 -7.87
N ILE A 122 -5.79 8.84 -8.06
CA ILE A 122 -4.45 9.07 -8.62
C ILE A 122 -4.47 9.17 -10.15
N LEU A 123 -5.26 8.33 -10.81
CA LEU A 123 -5.31 8.26 -12.28
C LEU A 123 -5.66 9.60 -12.95
N ASN A 124 -6.42 10.43 -12.26
CA ASN A 124 -6.85 11.73 -12.72
C ASN A 124 -5.76 12.83 -12.57
N ALA A 125 -4.50 12.46 -12.33
CA ALA A 125 -3.37 13.38 -12.30
C ALA A 125 -2.90 13.77 -13.71
N GLU A 126 -2.90 15.07 -14.00
CA GLU A 126 -2.52 15.66 -15.29
C GLU A 126 -1.01 15.63 -15.50
N ASP A 127 -0.23 15.83 -14.44
CA ASP A 127 1.23 15.88 -14.48
C ASP A 127 1.91 15.12 -13.32
N THR A 128 3.24 15.19 -13.29
CA THR A 128 4.04 14.46 -12.29
C THR A 128 3.91 15.03 -10.89
N GLU A 129 3.84 16.35 -10.73
CA GLU A 129 3.73 16.97 -9.41
C GLU A 129 2.36 16.67 -8.81
N GLU A 130 1.32 16.74 -9.63
CA GLU A 130 -0.03 16.35 -9.23
C GLU A 130 -0.12 14.87 -8.89
N HIS A 131 0.53 13.99 -9.67
CA HIS A 131 0.60 12.55 -9.38
C HIS A 131 1.21 12.30 -8.00
N ILE A 132 2.36 12.91 -7.71
CA ILE A 132 3.04 12.78 -6.42
C ILE A 132 2.15 13.29 -5.28
N LYS A 133 1.50 14.44 -5.46
CA LYS A 133 0.57 15.01 -4.48
C LYS A 133 -0.61 14.06 -4.20
N ARG A 134 -1.25 13.54 -5.25
CA ARG A 134 -2.41 12.65 -5.13
C ARG A 134 -2.06 11.31 -4.51
N VAL A 135 -0.90 10.74 -4.82
CA VAL A 135 -0.40 9.53 -4.14
C VAL A 135 -0.22 9.78 -2.64
N ARG A 136 0.35 10.93 -2.25
CA ARG A 136 0.52 11.27 -0.82
C ARG A 136 -0.81 11.45 -0.11
N GLU A 137 -1.76 12.14 -0.72
CA GLU A 137 -3.09 12.36 -0.15
C GLU A 137 -3.89 11.06 -0.02
N TRP A 138 -3.83 10.20 -1.04
CA TRP A 138 -4.38 8.84 -0.97
C TRP A 138 -3.74 8.02 0.15
N ALA A 139 -2.41 8.02 0.25
CA ALA A 139 -1.69 7.31 1.30
C ALA A 139 -2.03 7.82 2.71
N GLN A 140 -2.15 9.15 2.90
CA GLN A 140 -2.57 9.75 4.16
C GLN A 140 -3.99 9.34 4.56
N ASN A 141 -4.91 9.32 3.59
CA ASN A 141 -6.29 8.88 3.80
C ASN A 141 -6.36 7.41 4.24
N ILE A 142 -5.57 6.54 3.61
CA ILE A 142 -5.43 5.14 4.02
C ILE A 142 -4.80 5.06 5.42
N TRP A 143 -3.71 5.79 5.66
CA TRP A 143 -2.98 5.73 6.93
C TRP A 143 -3.84 6.15 8.13
N ALA A 144 -4.71 7.14 7.94
CA ALA A 144 -5.70 7.54 8.94
C ALA A 144 -6.68 6.41 9.30
N ALA A 145 -7.08 5.58 8.32
CA ALA A 145 -7.95 4.43 8.55
C ALA A 145 -7.24 3.26 9.26
N TRP A 146 -5.91 3.25 9.28
CA TRP A 146 -5.06 2.26 9.96
C TRP A 146 -4.57 2.75 11.34
N SER A 147 -5.28 3.69 11.96
CA SER A 147 -4.91 4.35 13.23
C SER A 147 -4.55 3.36 14.35
N GLU A 148 -5.31 2.27 14.50
CA GLU A 148 -5.10 1.24 15.52
C GLU A 148 -3.78 0.46 15.35
N GLN A 149 -3.23 0.40 14.13
CA GLN A 149 -1.98 -0.33 13.83
C GLN A 149 -0.76 0.60 13.72
N GLN A 150 -0.91 1.92 13.85
CA GLN A 150 0.21 2.85 13.70
C GLN A 150 1.29 2.63 14.76
N ASP A 151 0.90 2.39 16.01
CA ASP A 151 1.86 2.09 17.08
C ASP A 151 2.59 0.77 16.85
N LEU A 152 1.92 -0.23 16.27
CA LEU A 152 2.58 -1.46 15.85
C LEU A 152 3.64 -1.17 14.78
N ALA A 153 3.34 -0.32 13.79
CA ALA A 153 4.31 0.06 12.76
C ALA A 153 5.56 0.72 13.37
N ARG A 154 5.36 1.68 14.28
CA ARG A 154 6.46 2.37 14.99
C ARG A 154 7.29 1.42 15.84
N ARG A 155 6.67 0.45 16.52
CA ARG A 155 7.37 -0.59 17.27
C ARG A 155 8.22 -1.49 16.37
N LEU A 156 7.67 -1.97 15.26
CA LEU A 156 8.42 -2.82 14.32
C LEU A 156 9.63 -2.10 13.72
N ILE A 157 9.50 -0.80 13.40
CA ILE A 157 10.64 0.04 12.96
C ILE A 157 11.70 0.14 14.06
N THR A 158 11.28 0.31 15.32
CA THR A 158 12.19 0.41 16.47
C THR A 158 12.94 -0.91 16.69
N GLU A 159 12.24 -2.04 16.63
CA GLU A 159 12.82 -3.39 16.74
C GLU A 159 13.85 -3.65 15.64
N ALA A 160 13.49 -3.37 14.37
CA ALA A 160 14.40 -3.51 13.24
C ALA A 160 15.67 -2.65 13.39
N THR A 161 15.51 -1.41 13.86
CA THR A 161 16.63 -0.49 14.09
C THR A 161 17.53 -0.96 15.23
N ALA A 162 16.96 -1.44 16.34
CA ALA A 162 17.70 -1.98 17.46
C ALA A 162 18.51 -3.22 17.06
N GLN A 163 17.92 -4.10 16.26
CA GLN A 163 18.60 -5.30 15.78
C GLN A 163 19.72 -4.98 14.78
N SER A 164 19.54 -4.00 13.89
CA SER A 164 20.61 -3.57 12.97
C SER A 164 21.86 -3.06 13.71
N LYS A 165 21.70 -2.44 14.88
CA LYS A 165 22.83 -1.97 15.71
C LYS A 165 23.59 -3.10 16.41
N ARG A 166 22.99 -4.28 16.56
CA ARG A 166 23.64 -5.44 17.20
C ARG A 166 24.59 -6.19 16.27
N PHE A 167 24.52 -5.91 14.97
CA PHE A 167 25.32 -6.55 13.92
C PHE A 167 26.30 -5.58 13.22
N GLN A 168 26.40 -4.33 13.73
CA GLN A 168 27.48 -3.40 13.42
C GLN A 168 28.57 -3.52 14.48
#